data_AF-A0A370TGG4-F1
#
_entry.id   AF-A0A370TGG4-F1
#
_cell.length_a   1.000
_cell.length_b   1.000
_cell.length_c   1.000
_cell.angle_alpha   90.00
_cell.angle_beta   90.00
_cell.angle_gamma   90.00
#
_symmetry.space_group_name_H-M   'P 1'
#
loop_
_entity.id
_entity.type
_entity.pdbx_description
1 polymer ?
#
loop_
_entity_poly.entity_id
_entity_poly.type
_entity_poly.pdbx_seq_one_letter_code
_entity_poly.pdbx_strand_id
1 'polypeptide(L)'
;MSQSGVDVSPECVSTFNELKLNKKIKFIIFKLTDDYKEIVVEEASENGDWDYFREKLLNAESKSKNGKVGKGPRYAVYDFNYDLASGEGTRSKITFIAWSPDDAGIQPKMVYASSKDALKRSLNGLATEFQANDTDDIEYQSVLAKVSKGLA
;
A
#
# COMPACT_ATOMS: atom_id res chain seq x y z
N MET A 1 -21.22 -6.43 6.94
CA MET A 1 -20.03 -5.62 6.57
C MET A 1 -20.26 -5.14 5.15
N SER A 2 -20.49 -3.84 4.97
CA SER A 2 -20.81 -3.21 3.69
C SER A 2 -19.61 -3.30 2.75
N GLN A 3 -19.64 -4.27 1.82
CA GLN A 3 -18.71 -4.34 0.71
C GLN A 3 -19.05 -3.16 -0.22
N SER A 4 -18.09 -2.30 -0.51
CA SER A 4 -18.27 -1.07 -1.29
C SER A 4 -18.64 -1.30 -2.77
N GLY A 5 -18.90 -2.54 -3.19
CA GLY A 5 -19.16 -2.87 -4.60
C GLY A 5 -17.99 -2.52 -5.52
N VAL A 6 -16.79 -2.37 -4.95
CA VAL A 6 -15.57 -2.05 -5.67
C VAL A 6 -14.93 -3.35 -6.15
N ASP A 7 -14.64 -3.40 -7.43
CA ASP A 7 -13.94 -4.50 -8.08
C ASP A 7 -12.42 -4.34 -7.94
N VAL A 8 -11.70 -5.46 -8.03
CA VAL A 8 -10.24 -5.47 -8.04
C VAL A 8 -9.79 -5.87 -9.43
N SER A 9 -9.05 -5.01 -10.10
CA SER A 9 -8.51 -5.32 -11.42
C SER A 9 -7.66 -6.60 -11.35
N PRO A 10 -7.83 -7.54 -12.29
CA PRO A 10 -6.99 -8.73 -12.37
C PRO A 10 -5.49 -8.41 -12.43
N GLU A 11 -5.15 -7.24 -12.99
CA GLU A 11 -3.78 -6.73 -13.06
C GLU A 11 -3.15 -6.59 -11.66
N CYS A 12 -3.93 -6.17 -10.65
CA CYS A 12 -3.43 -6.05 -9.30
C CYS A 12 -2.92 -7.38 -8.75
N VAL A 13 -3.60 -8.48 -9.09
CA VAL A 13 -3.23 -9.83 -8.66
C VAL A 13 -2.03 -10.34 -9.45
N SER A 14 -1.97 -10.10 -10.77
CA SER A 14 -0.82 -10.52 -11.58
C SER A 14 0.46 -9.81 -11.15
N THR A 15 0.43 -8.48 -10.98
CA THR A 15 1.59 -7.69 -10.56
C THR A 15 2.05 -8.07 -9.16
N PHE A 16 1.12 -8.35 -8.24
CA PHE A 16 1.46 -8.84 -6.90
C PHE A 16 2.14 -10.22 -6.94
N ASN A 17 1.64 -11.13 -7.79
CA ASN A 17 2.27 -12.43 -7.96
C ASN A 17 3.68 -12.30 -8.56
N GLU A 18 3.91 -11.35 -9.47
CA GLU A 18 5.25 -11.04 -9.99
C GLU A 18 6.20 -10.53 -8.90
N LEU A 19 5.73 -9.62 -8.03
CA LEU A 19 6.50 -9.16 -6.86
C LEU A 19 6.90 -10.35 -5.97
N LYS A 20 5.93 -11.22 -5.65
CA LYS A 20 6.13 -12.38 -4.78
C LYS A 20 7.08 -13.43 -5.35
N LEU A 21 6.97 -13.72 -6.66
CA LEU A 21 7.71 -14.82 -7.30
C LEU A 21 9.06 -14.36 -7.87
N ASN A 22 9.10 -13.21 -8.52
CA ASN A 22 10.28 -12.73 -9.26
C ASN A 22 11.18 -11.84 -8.39
N LYS A 23 10.65 -11.25 -7.31
CA LYS A 23 11.36 -10.36 -6.35
C LYS A 23 12.10 -9.15 -6.97
N LYS A 24 11.82 -8.87 -8.25
CA LYS A 24 12.32 -7.69 -8.97
C LYS A 24 11.56 -6.44 -8.54
N ILE A 25 10.23 -6.51 -8.57
CA ILE A 25 9.35 -5.45 -8.08
C ILE A 25 9.53 -5.35 -6.55
N LYS A 26 9.89 -4.16 -6.07
CA LYS A 26 10.07 -3.88 -4.64
C LYS A 26 8.81 -3.38 -4.00
N PHE A 27 8.02 -2.60 -4.74
CA PHE A 27 6.73 -2.13 -4.27
C PHE A 27 5.72 -1.99 -5.41
N ILE A 28 4.45 -2.03 -5.02
CA ILE A 28 3.31 -1.76 -5.87
C ILE A 28 2.42 -0.77 -5.14
N ILE A 29 2.02 0.30 -5.82
CA ILE A 29 1.01 1.25 -5.36
C ILE A 29 -0.26 0.99 -6.15
N PHE A 30 -1.37 0.90 -5.44
CA PHE A 30 -2.71 0.74 -5.97
C PHE A 30 -3.55 1.96 -5.65
N LYS A 31 -4.46 2.29 -6.56
CA LYS A 31 -5.45 3.33 -6.38
C LYS A 31 -6.83 2.85 -6.77
N LEU A 32 -7.83 3.51 -6.24
CA LEU A 32 -9.18 3.48 -6.80
C LEU A 32 -9.22 4.37 -8.05
N THR A 33 -9.98 3.94 -9.05
CA THR A 33 -10.38 4.77 -10.19
C THR A 33 -11.13 6.02 -9.73
N ASP A 34 -11.13 7.07 -10.55
CA ASP A 34 -11.78 8.36 -10.22
C ASP A 34 -13.30 8.23 -9.97
N ASP A 35 -13.94 7.19 -10.51
CA ASP A 35 -15.35 6.87 -10.28
C ASP A 35 -15.61 6.00 -9.04
N TYR A 36 -14.53 5.56 -8.38
CA TYR A 36 -14.48 4.69 -7.20
C TYR A 36 -15.13 3.31 -7.41
N LYS A 37 -15.00 2.73 -8.60
CA LYS A 37 -15.57 1.41 -8.90
C LYS A 37 -14.55 0.28 -8.93
N GLU A 38 -13.29 0.59 -9.23
CA GLU A 38 -12.28 -0.45 -9.41
C GLU A 38 -10.97 -0.04 -8.75
N ILE A 39 -10.26 -1.01 -8.18
CA ILE A 39 -8.89 -0.86 -7.71
C ILE A 39 -7.95 -1.30 -8.84
N VAL A 40 -7.03 -0.41 -9.19
CA VAL A 40 -6.06 -0.60 -10.27
C VAL A 40 -4.64 -0.38 -9.76
N VAL A 41 -3.66 -0.90 -10.51
CA VAL A 41 -2.24 -0.59 -10.27
C VAL A 41 -1.99 0.84 -10.70
N GLU A 42 -1.45 1.65 -9.80
CA GLU A 42 -0.96 2.99 -10.13
C GLU A 42 0.52 2.92 -10.54
N GLU A 43 1.32 2.18 -9.78
CA GLU A 43 2.75 2.03 -10.05
C GLU A 43 3.23 0.68 -9.54
N ALA A 44 4.09 0.02 -10.32
CA ALA A 44 4.87 -1.13 -9.89
C ALA A 44 6.33 -0.82 -10.19
N SER A 45 7.18 -0.81 -9.17
CA SER A 45 8.55 -0.34 -9.30
C SER A 45 9.54 -1.37 -8.79
N GLU A 46 10.65 -1.52 -9.50
CA GLU A 46 11.83 -2.27 -9.07
C GLU A 46 12.74 -1.42 -8.17
N ASN A 47 12.43 -0.13 -7.98
CA ASN A 47 13.19 0.74 -7.12
C ASN A 47 12.97 0.36 -5.64
N GLY A 48 14.04 -0.06 -4.97
CA GLY A 48 14.04 -0.40 -3.55
C GLY A 48 14.22 0.80 -2.62
N ASP A 49 14.36 2.01 -3.16
CA ASP A 49 14.50 3.22 -2.35
C ASP A 49 13.20 3.52 -1.59
N TRP A 50 13.31 3.55 -0.26
CA TRP A 50 12.20 3.83 0.63
C TRP A 50 11.69 5.26 0.47
N ASP A 51 12.59 6.22 0.30
CA ASP A 51 12.23 7.63 0.20
C ASP A 51 11.47 7.89 -1.10
N TYR A 52 11.87 7.24 -2.20
CA TYR A 52 11.13 7.27 -3.46
C TYR A 52 9.69 6.75 -3.29
N PHE A 53 9.54 5.59 -2.65
CA PHE A 53 8.22 5.00 -2.36
C PHE A 53 7.37 5.94 -1.48
N ARG A 54 7.98 6.50 -0.42
CA ARG A 54 7.32 7.42 0.51
C ARG A 54 6.86 8.69 -0.21
N GLU A 55 7.71 9.30 -1.02
CA GLU A 55 7.37 10.50 -1.80
C GLU A 55 6.19 10.25 -2.73
N LYS A 56 6.10 9.07 -3.35
CA LYS A 56 4.95 8.71 -4.20
C LYS A 56 3.64 8.68 -3.43
N LEU A 57 3.64 8.11 -2.22
CA LEU A 57 2.45 8.11 -1.37
C LEU A 57 2.08 9.52 -0.89
N LEU A 58 3.08 10.33 -0.49
CA LEU A 58 2.86 11.69 0.02
C LEU A 58 2.37 12.65 -1.06
N ASN A 59 2.87 12.51 -2.28
CA ASN A 59 2.49 13.31 -3.43
C ASN A 59 1.29 12.73 -4.20
N ALA A 60 0.73 11.61 -3.75
CA ALA A 60 -0.44 11.02 -4.37
C ALA A 60 -1.65 11.96 -4.26
N GLU A 61 -2.24 12.26 -5.41
CA GLU A 61 -3.44 13.08 -5.50
C GLU A 61 -4.63 12.26 -5.98
N SER A 62 -5.84 12.67 -5.62
CA SER A 62 -7.06 12.06 -6.14
C SER A 62 -8.07 13.13 -6.48
N LYS A 63 -8.72 12.91 -7.60
CA LYS A 63 -9.81 13.76 -8.06
C LYS A 63 -11.12 13.19 -7.51
N SER A 64 -11.82 14.00 -6.72
CA SER A 64 -13.19 13.68 -6.31
C SER A 64 -14.15 13.84 -7.48
N LYS A 65 -15.33 13.21 -7.40
CA LYS A 65 -16.43 13.35 -8.38
C LYS A 65 -16.81 14.80 -8.66
N ASN A 66 -16.58 15.71 -7.72
CA ASN A 66 -16.86 17.14 -7.85
C ASN A 66 -15.70 17.92 -8.50
N GLY A 67 -14.70 17.24 -9.05
CA GLY A 67 -13.54 17.84 -9.74
C GLY A 67 -12.46 18.41 -8.81
N LYS A 68 -12.65 18.35 -7.48
CA LYS A 68 -11.63 18.77 -6.51
C LYS A 68 -10.47 17.78 -6.48
N VAL A 69 -9.26 18.29 -6.69
CA VAL A 69 -8.01 17.56 -6.50
C VAL A 69 -7.54 17.81 -5.07
N GLY A 70 -7.15 16.75 -4.39
CA GLY A 70 -6.54 16.83 -3.06
C GLY A 70 -5.73 15.59 -2.78
N LYS A 71 -5.22 15.46 -1.55
CA LYS A 71 -4.48 14.27 -1.13
C LYS A 71 -5.32 13.01 -1.33
N GLY A 72 -4.71 12.05 -2.00
CA GLY A 72 -5.35 10.80 -2.38
C GLY A 72 -4.87 9.66 -1.49
N PRO A 73 -5.77 8.96 -0.77
CA PRO A 73 -5.42 7.69 -0.16
C PRO A 73 -4.89 6.69 -1.20
N ARG A 74 -4.05 5.77 -0.79
CA ARG A 74 -3.46 4.71 -1.63
C ARG A 74 -3.36 3.42 -0.85
N TYR A 75 -3.38 2.30 -1.56
CA TYR A 75 -2.86 1.07 -0.99
C TYR A 75 -1.47 0.83 -1.55
N ALA A 76 -0.62 0.21 -0.77
CA ALA A 76 0.67 -0.22 -1.24
C ALA A 76 0.99 -1.61 -0.72
N VAL A 77 1.76 -2.33 -1.50
CA VAL A 77 2.46 -3.53 -1.07
C VAL A 77 3.94 -3.26 -1.22
N TYR A 78 4.71 -3.53 -0.18
CA TYR A 78 6.15 -3.37 -0.18
C TYR A 78 6.81 -4.67 0.29
N ASP A 79 7.81 -5.17 -0.43
CA ASP A 79 8.65 -6.29 0.01
C ASP A 79 9.76 -5.78 0.95
N PHE A 80 9.46 -5.77 2.24
CA PHE A 80 10.38 -5.27 3.26
C PHE A 80 11.47 -6.27 3.57
N ASN A 81 12.70 -5.93 3.23
CA ASN A 81 13.89 -6.68 3.60
C ASN A 81 14.57 -5.98 4.78
N TYR A 82 14.76 -6.69 5.89
CA TYR A 82 15.45 -6.17 7.06
C TYR A 82 16.37 -7.22 7.67
N ASP A 83 17.46 -6.77 8.28
CA ASP A 83 18.38 -7.61 9.04
C ASP A 83 17.83 -7.88 10.44
N LEU A 84 18.02 -9.10 10.93
CA LEU A 84 17.75 -9.43 12.32
C LEU A 84 18.89 -8.94 13.21
N ALA A 85 18.56 -8.27 14.31
CA ALA A 85 19.55 -7.80 15.29
C ALA A 85 20.40 -8.94 15.89
N SER A 86 19.89 -10.18 15.87
CA SER A 86 20.62 -11.37 16.32
C SER A 86 21.75 -11.83 15.40
N GLY A 87 21.91 -11.22 14.21
CA GLY A 87 22.88 -11.64 13.20
C GLY A 87 22.50 -12.92 12.45
N GLU A 88 21.26 -13.41 12.63
CA GLU A 88 20.72 -14.62 11.96
C GLU A 88 20.38 -14.41 10.47
N GLY A 89 20.76 -13.28 9.88
CA GLY A 89 20.56 -12.95 8.47
C GLY A 89 19.38 -12.02 8.19
N THR A 90 19.06 -11.86 6.91
CA THR A 90 17.97 -11.02 6.43
C THR A 90 16.63 -11.76 6.40
N ARG A 91 15.55 -11.04 6.72
CA ARG A 91 14.17 -11.50 6.51
C ARG A 91 13.45 -10.57 5.54
N SER A 92 12.67 -11.18 4.67
CA SER A 92 11.71 -10.51 3.77
C SER A 92 10.30 -10.67 4.31
N LYS A 93 9.52 -9.59 4.34
CA LYS A 93 8.09 -9.61 4.65
C LYS A 93 7.34 -8.72 3.67
N ILE A 94 6.45 -9.36 2.90
CA ILE A 94 5.49 -8.66 2.06
C ILE A 94 4.48 -7.94 2.97
N THR A 95 4.52 -6.62 2.94
CA THR A 95 3.77 -5.76 3.86
C THR A 95 2.74 -4.94 3.09
N PHE A 96 1.49 -5.00 3.53
CA PHE A 96 0.41 -4.19 3.01
C PHE A 96 0.28 -2.90 3.81
N ILE A 97 0.26 -1.76 3.12
CA ILE A 97 0.18 -0.43 3.70
C ILE A 97 -1.08 0.24 3.15
N ALA A 98 -2.03 0.56 4.02
CA ALA A 98 -3.15 1.41 3.67
C ALA A 98 -2.81 2.87 4.03
N TRP A 99 -2.41 3.65 3.03
CA TRP A 99 -2.13 5.07 3.18
C TRP A 99 -3.43 5.88 3.08
N SER A 100 -3.78 6.59 4.14
CA SER A 100 -4.99 7.40 4.21
C SER A 100 -4.69 8.71 4.95
N PRO A 101 -4.14 9.73 4.26
CA PRO A 101 -3.74 10.97 4.91
C PRO A 101 -4.93 11.66 5.59
N ASP A 102 -4.72 12.23 6.78
CA ASP A 102 -5.80 12.87 7.54
C ASP A 102 -6.47 14.02 6.79
N ASP A 103 -5.69 14.75 5.99
CA ASP A 103 -6.14 15.85 5.14
C ASP A 103 -6.89 15.38 3.87
N ALA A 104 -6.98 14.08 3.61
CA ALA A 104 -7.78 13.56 2.50
C ALA A 104 -9.28 13.81 2.72
N GLY A 105 -10.01 13.97 1.62
CA GLY A 105 -11.46 14.11 1.66
C GLY A 105 -12.16 12.95 2.39
N ILE A 106 -13.26 13.23 3.08
CA ILE A 106 -14.00 12.21 3.85
C ILE A 106 -14.50 11.07 2.95
N GLN A 107 -15.04 11.41 1.77
CA GLN A 107 -15.55 10.42 0.82
C GLN A 107 -14.46 9.43 0.35
N PRO A 108 -13.30 9.85 -0.18
CA PRO A 108 -12.26 8.90 -0.55
C PRO A 108 -11.80 8.07 0.65
N LYS A 109 -11.60 8.67 1.84
CA LYS A 109 -11.24 7.90 3.05
C LYS A 109 -12.23 6.78 3.35
N MET A 110 -13.54 7.06 3.28
CA MET A 110 -14.58 6.03 3.46
C MET A 110 -14.52 4.93 2.40
N VAL A 111 -14.37 5.27 1.12
CA VAL A 111 -14.36 4.27 0.06
C VAL A 111 -13.09 3.42 0.11
N TYR A 112 -11.94 4.02 0.39
CA TYR A 112 -10.71 3.27 0.62
C TYR A 112 -10.83 2.36 1.85
N ALA A 113 -11.32 2.86 2.99
CA ALA A 113 -11.51 2.02 4.19
C ALA A 113 -12.42 0.81 3.93
N SER A 114 -13.51 0.98 3.18
CA SER A 114 -14.47 -0.09 2.86
C SER A 114 -14.02 -1.04 1.76
N SER A 115 -13.13 -0.61 0.85
CA SER A 115 -12.64 -1.43 -0.27
C SER A 115 -11.34 -2.17 0.05
N LYS A 116 -10.63 -1.78 1.12
CA LYS A 116 -9.37 -2.38 1.58
C LYS A 116 -9.44 -3.90 1.67
N ASP A 117 -10.50 -4.42 2.28
CA ASP A 117 -10.64 -5.87 2.51
C ASP A 117 -10.85 -6.65 1.21
N ALA A 118 -11.45 -6.04 0.18
CA ALA A 118 -11.60 -6.68 -1.13
C ALA A 118 -10.25 -6.90 -1.80
N LEU A 119 -9.39 -5.86 -1.83
CA LEU A 119 -8.03 -5.97 -2.36
C LEU A 119 -7.22 -7.01 -1.59
N LYS A 120 -7.19 -6.92 -0.25
CA LYS A 120 -6.42 -7.85 0.58
C LYS A 120 -6.75 -9.32 0.33
N ARG A 121 -8.05 -9.65 0.16
CA ARG A 121 -8.50 -11.02 -0.11
C ARG A 121 -7.99 -11.54 -1.46
N SER A 122 -7.75 -10.65 -2.41
CA SER A 122 -7.17 -11.00 -3.71
C SER A 122 -5.64 -11.17 -3.66
N LEU A 123 -4.97 -10.54 -2.68
CA LEU A 123 -3.51 -10.56 -2.52
C LEU A 123 -3.05 -11.67 -1.55
N ASN A 124 -2.96 -12.90 -2.04
CA ASN A 124 -2.59 -14.06 -1.22
C ASN A 124 -1.08 -14.14 -0.91
N GLY A 125 -0.71 -13.83 0.33
CA GLY A 125 0.68 -13.93 0.82
C GLY A 125 1.19 -12.70 1.56
N LEU A 126 0.31 -11.77 1.93
CA LEU A 126 0.64 -10.65 2.82
C LEU A 126 1.06 -11.19 4.20
N ALA A 127 2.25 -10.81 4.65
CA ALA A 127 2.80 -11.21 5.94
C ALA A 127 2.37 -10.27 7.09
N THR A 128 2.31 -8.98 6.79
CA THR A 128 1.95 -7.92 7.72
C THR A 128 1.04 -6.91 7.03
N GLU A 129 0.13 -6.30 7.78
CA GLU A 129 -0.63 -5.15 7.32
C GLU A 129 -0.66 -4.04 8.38
N PHE A 130 -0.72 -2.79 7.95
CA PHE A 130 -1.05 -1.67 8.82
C PHE A 130 -1.65 -0.50 8.01
N GLN A 131 -2.30 0.40 8.73
CA GLN A 131 -2.78 1.68 8.19
C GLN A 131 -1.84 2.79 8.65
N ALA A 132 -1.61 3.74 7.75
CA ALA A 132 -0.81 4.93 8.00
C ALA A 132 -1.62 6.17 7.59
N ASN A 133 -1.66 7.16 8.47
CA ASN A 133 -2.44 8.39 8.26
C ASN A 133 -1.58 9.65 8.23
N ASP A 134 -0.34 9.58 8.70
CA ASP A 134 0.60 10.70 8.71
C ASP A 134 1.96 10.33 8.09
N THR A 135 2.78 11.35 7.86
CA THR A 135 4.10 11.20 7.26
C THR A 135 5.06 10.36 8.10
N ASP A 136 4.78 10.24 9.39
CA ASP A 136 5.65 9.67 10.41
C ASP A 136 5.40 8.16 10.53
N ASP A 137 4.15 7.74 10.30
CA ASP A 137 3.70 6.36 10.20
C ASP A 137 4.39 5.57 9.07
N ILE A 138 4.78 6.28 8.01
CA ILE A 138 5.47 5.75 6.83
C ILE A 138 6.97 6.07 6.83
N GLU A 139 7.53 6.59 7.93
CA GLU A 139 8.98 6.63 8.08
C GLU A 139 9.56 5.22 8.15
N TYR A 140 10.76 5.07 7.59
CA TYR A 140 11.42 3.76 7.51
C TYR A 140 11.51 3.08 8.88
N GLN A 141 11.87 3.83 9.93
CA GLN A 141 12.00 3.31 11.29
C GLN A 141 10.64 2.88 11.89
N SER A 142 9.60 3.68 11.70
CA SER A 142 8.24 3.37 12.13
C SER A 142 7.71 2.09 11.48
N VAL A 143 7.95 1.95 10.17
CA VAL A 143 7.53 0.75 9.43
C VAL A 143 8.39 -0.45 9.80
N LEU A 144 9.70 -0.28 9.95
CA LEU A 144 10.61 -1.34 10.39
C LEU A 144 10.16 -1.93 11.73
N ALA A 145 9.83 -1.09 12.71
CA ALA A 145 9.32 -1.53 14.00
C ALA A 145 8.01 -2.33 13.87
N LYS A 146 7.07 -1.86 13.03
CA LYS A 146 5.79 -2.54 12.76
C LYS A 146 6.00 -3.89 12.06
N VAL A 147 6.93 -3.96 11.10
CA VAL A 147 7.18 -5.16 10.28
C VAL A 147 8.03 -6.19 11.02
N SER A 148 9.06 -5.76 11.74
CA SER A 148 9.95 -6.64 12.49
C SER A 148 9.28 -7.22 13.73
N LYS A 149 8.26 -6.53 14.27
CA LYS A 149 7.64 -6.84 15.57
C LYS A 149 8.68 -6.85 16.72
N GLY A 150 9.70 -5.98 16.63
CA GLY A 150 10.78 -5.86 17.60
C GLY A 150 11.91 -6.88 17.46
N LEU A 151 12.03 -7.53 16.29
CA LEU A 151 13.08 -8.51 15.99
C LEU A 151 14.23 -7.94 15.13
N ALA A 152 14.09 -6.69 14.69
CA ALA A 152 15.09 -5.94 13.93
C ALA A 152 15.68 -4.85 14.82
#